data_AF-A0A8K0G7Z8-F1
#
_entry.id   AF-A0A8K0G7Z8-F1
#
_cell.length_a   1.000
_cell.length_b   1.000
_cell.length_c   1.000
_cell.angle_alpha   90.00
_cell.angle_beta   90.00
_cell.angle_gamma   90.00
#
_symmetry.space_group_name_H-M   'P 1'
#
loop_
_entity.id
_entity.type
_entity.pdbx_description
1 polymer ?
#
loop_
_entity_poly.entity_id
_entity_poly.type
_entity_poly.pdbx_seq_one_letter_code
_entity_poly.pdbx_strand_id
1 'polypeptide(L)'
;FFGDPEILEDFNTNFKTAAPLVFFYSETSPNPDYVTCQIKSYYFKNQTLTNNSFSKDALTDVFTDSYFLSGANKAVRMHIRYTRQPVYFYAFGYRGAVSYSELNGDTSYDY
;
A
#
# COMPACT_ATOMS: atom_id res chain seq x y z
N PHE A 1 5.65 4.65 -11.63
CA PHE A 1 5.81 3.44 -10.77
C PHE A 1 4.99 2.27 -11.31
N PHE A 2 3.65 2.38 -11.43
CA PHE A 2 2.78 1.24 -11.79
C PHE A 2 2.86 0.75 -13.25
N GLY A 3 3.31 1.59 -14.18
CA GLY A 3 3.37 1.27 -15.61
C GLY A 3 4.77 1.16 -16.20
N ASP A 4 5.81 1.37 -15.39
CA ASP A 4 7.21 1.35 -15.84
C ASP A 4 7.79 -0.07 -15.66
N PRO A 5 8.10 -0.80 -16.75
CA PRO A 5 8.60 -2.16 -16.67
C PRO A 5 9.93 -2.29 -15.94
N GLU A 6 10.83 -1.30 -16.07
CA GLU A 6 12.16 -1.34 -15.48
C GLU A 6 12.07 -1.21 -13.96
N ILE A 7 11.26 -0.26 -13.48
CA ILE A 7 11.01 -0.07 -12.05
C ILE A 7 10.35 -1.32 -11.45
N LEU A 8 9.44 -1.96 -12.17
CA LEU A 8 8.74 -3.15 -11.69
C LEU A 8 9.66 -4.37 -11.64
N GLU A 9 10.54 -4.53 -12.63
CA GLU A 9 11.56 -5.57 -12.65
C GLU A 9 12.56 -5.39 -11.50
N ASP A 10 13.02 -4.16 -11.27
CA ASP A 10 13.89 -3.82 -10.15
C ASP A 10 13.22 -4.10 -8.80
N PHE A 11 11.95 -3.74 -8.65
CA PHE A 11 11.20 -4.00 -7.42
C PHE A 11 10.97 -5.49 -7.18
N ASN A 12 10.69 -6.28 -8.22
CA ASN A 12 10.58 -7.73 -8.11
C ASN A 12 11.91 -8.38 -7.71
N THR A 13 13.00 -7.97 -8.34
CA THR A 13 14.36 -8.49 -8.11
C THR A 13 14.84 -8.16 -6.71
N ASN A 14 14.63 -6.92 -6.28
CA ASN A 14 15.08 -6.40 -5.00
C ASN A 14 13.98 -6.40 -3.94
N PHE A 15 12.92 -7.20 -4.11
CA PHE A 15 11.73 -7.12 -3.28
C PHE A 15 12.01 -7.17 -1.77
N LYS A 16 12.96 -8.02 -1.36
CA LYS A 16 13.34 -8.18 0.05
C LYS A 16 13.94 -6.93 0.68
N THR A 17 14.67 -6.13 -0.09
CA THR A 17 15.33 -4.91 0.39
C THR A 17 14.49 -3.67 0.10
N ALA A 18 13.73 -3.66 -1.00
CA ALA A 18 12.90 -2.54 -1.40
C ALA A 18 11.60 -2.45 -0.59
N ALA A 19 10.88 -3.56 -0.39
CA ALA A 19 9.57 -3.54 0.27
C ALA A 19 9.60 -2.93 1.70
N PRO A 20 10.58 -3.22 2.57
CA PRO A 20 10.67 -2.58 3.88
C PRO A 20 10.81 -1.07 3.85
N LEU A 21 11.51 -0.54 2.84
CA LEU A 21 11.72 0.90 2.67
C LEU A 21 10.46 1.54 2.08
N VAL A 22 9.94 0.97 0.99
CA VAL A 22 8.79 1.50 0.25
C VAL A 22 7.53 1.52 1.10
N PHE A 23 7.31 0.50 1.94
CA PHE A 23 6.13 0.38 2.80
C PHE A 23 6.41 0.77 4.27
N PHE A 24 7.50 1.50 4.52
CA PHE A 24 7.83 2.12 5.82
C PHE A 24 7.86 1.19 7.04
N TYR A 25 8.30 -0.05 6.86
CA TYR A 25 8.46 -1.01 7.97
C TYR A 25 9.89 -1.44 8.25
N SER A 26 10.89 -0.90 7.54
CA SER A 26 12.31 -1.19 7.79
C SER A 26 12.73 -0.90 9.23
N GLU A 27 12.35 0.26 9.76
CA GLU A 27 12.72 0.71 11.12
C GLU A 27 11.62 0.48 12.16
N THR A 28 10.40 0.14 11.72
CA THR A 28 9.23 0.05 12.62
C THR A 28 8.83 -1.39 12.93
N SER A 29 9.29 -2.36 12.14
CA SER A 29 9.10 -3.78 12.43
C SER A 29 10.30 -4.36 13.18
N PRO A 30 10.09 -5.11 14.27
CA PRO A 30 11.18 -5.87 14.91
C PRO A 30 11.66 -7.05 14.05
N ASN A 31 10.92 -7.41 12.99
CA ASN A 31 11.30 -8.45 12.04
C ASN A 31 10.81 -8.08 10.62
N PRO A 32 11.55 -7.22 9.89
CA PRO A 32 11.19 -6.79 8.54
C PRO A 32 11.11 -7.95 7.54
N ASP A 33 11.94 -8.98 7.67
CA ASP A 33 11.92 -10.15 6.79
C ASP A 33 10.60 -10.91 6.89
N TYR A 34 10.11 -11.13 8.13
CA TYR A 34 8.82 -11.77 8.35
C TYR A 34 7.69 -10.97 7.72
N VAL A 35 7.66 -9.64 7.94
CA VAL A 35 6.63 -8.75 7.38
C VAL A 35 6.68 -8.77 5.85
N THR A 36 7.87 -8.76 5.27
CA THR A 36 8.07 -8.85 3.81
C THR A 36 7.47 -10.14 3.24
N CYS A 37 7.70 -11.28 3.90
CA CYS A 37 7.08 -12.55 3.52
C CYS A 37 5.55 -12.51 3.64
N GLN A 38 5.01 -11.88 4.70
CA GLN A 38 3.56 -11.73 4.87
C GLN A 38 2.95 -10.85 3.78
N ILE A 39 3.58 -9.72 3.43
CA ILE A 39 3.10 -8.83 2.36
C ILE A 39 3.09 -9.56 1.02
N LYS A 40 4.18 -10.26 0.67
CA LYS A 40 4.27 -11.00 -0.59
C LYS A 40 3.21 -12.10 -0.70
N SER A 41 2.94 -12.79 0.41
CA SER A 41 1.91 -13.83 0.46
C SER A 41 0.49 -13.25 0.40
N TYR A 42 0.22 -12.22 1.21
CA TYR A 42 -1.13 -11.68 1.39
C TYR A 42 -1.60 -10.86 0.19
N TYR A 43 -0.83 -9.85 -0.22
CA TYR A 43 -1.21 -8.93 -1.31
C TYR A 43 -0.89 -9.55 -2.67
N PHE A 44 0.35 -10.03 -2.84
CA PHE A 44 0.85 -10.45 -4.16
C PHE A 44 0.64 -11.94 -4.46
N LYS A 45 0.05 -12.71 -3.53
CA LYS A 45 -0.19 -14.16 -3.68
C LYS A 45 1.06 -14.94 -4.08
N ASN A 46 2.23 -14.48 -3.64
CA ASN A 46 3.55 -14.99 -4.02
C ASN A 46 3.84 -14.95 -5.53
N GLN A 47 3.09 -14.17 -6.31
CA GLN A 47 3.31 -13.99 -7.74
C GLN A 47 4.33 -12.89 -8.00
N THR A 48 5.00 -12.98 -9.14
CA THR A 48 5.82 -11.89 -9.68
C THR A 48 4.88 -10.79 -10.17
N LEU A 49 5.16 -9.54 -9.78
CA LEU A 49 4.36 -8.42 -10.23
C LEU A 49 4.64 -8.14 -11.71
N THR A 50 3.57 -7.87 -12.46
CA THR A 50 3.64 -7.54 -13.89
C THR A 50 2.79 -6.30 -14.17
N ASN A 51 2.86 -5.73 -15.37
CA ASN A 51 2.03 -4.58 -15.74
C ASN A 51 0.58 -5.02 -16.07
N ASN A 52 -0.09 -5.68 -15.13
CA ASN A 52 -1.48 -6.14 -15.24
C ASN A 52 -2.34 -5.54 -14.12
N SER A 53 -3.67 -5.56 -14.27
CA SER A 53 -4.59 -4.93 -13.30
C SER A 53 -4.42 -5.53 -11.90
N PHE A 54 -4.25 -6.85 -11.79
CA PHE A 54 -4.04 -7.50 -10.48
C PHE A 54 -2.84 -6.93 -9.71
N SER A 55 -1.70 -6.75 -10.38
CA SER A 55 -0.48 -6.24 -9.72
C SER A 55 -0.64 -4.78 -9.33
N LYS A 56 -1.32 -3.99 -10.16
CA LYS A 56 -1.61 -2.57 -9.86
C LYS A 56 -2.57 -2.44 -8.69
N ASP A 57 -3.64 -3.23 -8.66
CA ASP A 57 -4.60 -3.26 -7.56
C ASP A 57 -3.91 -3.71 -6.26
N ALA A 58 -3.15 -4.80 -6.30
CA ALA A 58 -2.45 -5.31 -5.12
C ALA A 58 -1.40 -4.33 -4.58
N LEU A 59 -0.70 -3.60 -5.45
CA LEU A 59 0.22 -2.54 -5.05
C LEU A 59 -0.56 -1.37 -4.41
N THR A 60 -1.68 -0.95 -5.03
CA THR A 60 -2.56 0.11 -4.52
C THR A 60 -3.07 -0.23 -3.12
N ASP A 61 -3.50 -1.48 -2.90
CA ASP A 61 -3.97 -1.97 -1.60
C ASP A 61 -2.88 -1.88 -0.53
N VAL A 62 -1.67 -2.41 -0.80
CA VAL A 62 -0.59 -2.35 0.19
C VAL A 62 -0.12 -0.92 0.46
N PHE A 63 -0.09 -0.03 -0.55
CA PHE A 63 0.19 1.39 -0.33
C PHE A 63 -0.88 2.04 0.55
N THR A 64 -2.15 1.78 0.27
CA THR A 64 -3.28 2.30 1.06
C THR A 64 -3.17 1.86 2.52
N ASP A 65 -2.91 0.58 2.75
CA ASP A 65 -2.82 0.01 4.09
C ASP A 65 -1.59 0.48 4.85
N SER A 66 -0.43 0.56 4.19
CA SER A 66 0.82 0.97 4.82
C SER A 66 0.88 2.47 5.10
N TYR A 67 0.41 3.32 4.18
CA TYR A 67 0.59 4.78 4.29
C TYR A 67 -0.54 5.43 5.09
N PHE A 68 -1.76 4.89 5.02
CA PHE A 68 -2.94 5.56 5.57
C PHE A 68 -3.70 4.68 6.56
N LEU A 69 -4.20 3.51 6.12
CA LEU A 69 -5.25 2.81 6.86
C LEU A 69 -4.75 2.20 8.18
N SER A 70 -3.55 1.59 8.18
CA SER A 70 -2.99 0.98 9.40
C SER A 70 -2.80 2.01 10.52
N GLY A 71 -2.22 3.17 10.17
CA GLY A 71 -2.02 4.28 11.11
C GLY A 71 -3.35 4.84 11.63
N ALA A 72 -4.30 5.13 10.72
CA ALA A 72 -5.61 5.63 11.09
C ALA A 72 -6.38 4.66 12.00
N ASN A 73 -6.42 3.38 11.66
CA ASN A 73 -7.06 2.33 12.46
C ASN A 73 -6.41 2.22 13.85
N LYS A 74 -5.07 2.27 13.95
CA LYS A 74 -4.37 2.26 15.24
C LYS A 74 -4.72 3.49 16.08
N ALA A 75 -4.72 4.68 15.48
CA ALA A 75 -5.08 5.91 16.16
C ALA A 75 -6.52 5.88 16.70
N VAL A 76 -7.48 5.45 15.89
CA VAL A 76 -8.88 5.30 16.29
C VAL A 76 -9.01 4.34 17.48
N ARG A 77 -8.38 3.16 17.42
CA ARG A 77 -8.39 2.19 18.52
C ARG A 77 -7.79 2.75 19.81
N MET A 78 -6.70 3.51 19.71
CA MET A 78 -6.08 4.17 20.85
C MET A 78 -7.02 5.22 21.44
N HIS A 79 -7.62 6.09 20.62
CA HIS A 79 -8.57 7.08 21.12
C HIS A 79 -9.77 6.41 21.81
N ILE A 80 -10.40 5.42 21.19
CA ILE A 80 -11.53 4.68 21.80
C ILE A 80 -11.13 4.08 23.15
N ARG A 81 -9.89 3.59 23.28
CA ARG A 81 -9.42 2.95 24.52
C ARG A 81 -9.14 3.93 25.65
N TYR A 82 -8.63 5.13 25.33
CA TYR A 82 -8.07 6.04 26.34
C TYR A 82 -8.82 7.36 26.51
N THR A 83 -9.78 7.69 25.63
CA THR A 83 -10.66 8.85 25.80
C THR A 83 -12.11 8.44 25.99
N ARG A 84 -12.89 9.33 26.60
CA ARG A 84 -14.36 9.24 26.71
C ARG A 84 -15.08 10.14 25.69
N GLN A 85 -14.32 10.91 24.90
CA GLN A 85 -14.86 11.75 23.85
C GLN A 85 -15.29 10.90 22.65
N PRO A 86 -16.35 11.29 21.91
CA PRO A 86 -16.75 10.58 20.72
C PRO A 86 -15.65 10.63 19.65
N VAL A 87 -15.43 9.51 18.96
CA VAL A 87 -14.46 9.36 17.88
C VAL A 87 -15.21 9.09 16.59
N TYR A 88 -14.92 9.86 15.55
CA TYR A 88 -15.54 9.72 14.22
C TYR A 88 -14.46 9.32 13.20
N PHE A 89 -14.76 8.32 12.39
CA PHE A 89 -13.87 7.81 11.36
C PHE A 89 -14.65 7.69 10.05
N TYR A 90 -14.08 8.21 8.96
CA TYR A 90 -14.72 8.28 7.66
C TYR A 90 -13.80 7.73 6.58
N ALA A 91 -14.39 7.02 5.61
CA ALA A 91 -13.72 6.60 4.39
C ALA A 91 -14.22 7.45 3.23
N PHE A 92 -13.34 8.25 2.63
CA PHE A 92 -13.67 9.10 1.50
C PHE A 92 -13.37 8.36 0.19
N GLY A 93 -14.40 8.13 -0.62
CA GLY A 93 -14.30 7.38 -1.89
C GLY A 93 -14.77 8.16 -3.12
N TYR A 94 -14.95 9.47 -3.01
CA TYR A 94 -15.36 10.28 -4.16
C TYR A 94 -14.17 10.51 -5.09
N ARG A 95 -14.33 10.16 -6.37
CA ARG A 95 -13.36 10.46 -7.42
C ARG A 95 -13.68 11.82 -8.05
N GLY A 96 -12.72 12.73 -7.99
CA GLY A 96 -12.81 14.03 -8.64
C GLY A 96 -12.79 13.93 -10.17
N ALA A 97 -13.24 14.99 -10.84
CA ALA A 97 -13.16 15.10 -12.31
C ALA A 97 -11.73 15.29 -12.83
N VAL A 98 -10.81 15.73 -11.96
CA VAL A 98 -9.37 15.79 -12.20
C VAL A 98 -8.69 15.24 -10.94
N SER A 99 -7.74 14.32 -11.08
CA SER A 99 -6.97 13.78 -9.94
C SER A 99 -5.50 13.52 -10.26
N TYR A 100 -4.66 13.52 -9.21
CA TYR A 100 -3.24 13.21 -9.33
C TYR A 100 -2.98 11.79 -9.86
N SER A 101 -3.92 10.87 -9.66
CA SER A 101 -3.86 9.50 -10.19
C SER A 101 -3.87 9.44 -11.72
N GLU A 102 -4.35 10.48 -12.42
CA GLU A 102 -4.28 10.57 -13.89
C GLU A 102 -2.83 10.57 -14.39
N LEU A 103 -1.89 11.06 -13.58
CA LEU A 103 -0.46 11.04 -13.93
C LEU A 103 0.15 9.63 -13.88
N ASN A 104 -0.51 8.70 -13.18
CA ASN A 104 -0.05 7.33 -12.98
C ASN A 104 -1.02 6.30 -13.61
N GLY A 105 -2.05 6.77 -14.31
CA GLY A 105 -3.05 5.99 -14.99
C GLY A 105 -2.65 5.48 -16.37
N ASP A 106 -3.51 4.62 -16.93
CA ASP A 106 -3.55 4.26 -18.34
C ASP A 106 -4.90 4.65 -18.94
N THR A 107 -5.09 4.40 -20.25
CA THR A 107 -6.33 4.76 -20.97
C THR A 107 -7.62 4.14 -20.39
N SER A 108 -7.52 3.14 -19.51
CA SER A 108 -8.65 2.44 -18.89
C SER A 108 -8.78 2.69 -17.39
N TYR A 109 -7.68 3.03 -16.68
CA TYR A 109 -7.67 3.17 -15.22
C TYR A 109 -6.67 4.21 -14.73
N ASP A 110 -7.08 5.04 -13.77
CA ASP A 110 -6.18 5.95 -13.04
C ASP A 110 -5.85 5.34 -11.67
N TYR A 111 -4.57 5.26 -11.32
CA TYR A 111 -4.04 4.61 -10.11
C TYR A 111 -3.39 5.62 -9.16
#